data_AF-A0A2N4SYR8-F1
#
_entry.id   AF-A0A2N4SYR8-F1
#
_cell.length_a   1.000
_cell.length_b   1.000
_cell.length_c   1.000
_cell.angle_alpha   90.00
_cell.angle_beta   90.00
_cell.angle_gamma   90.00
#
_symmetry.space_group_name_H-M   'P 1'
#
loop_
_entity.id
_entity.type
_entity.pdbx_description
1 polymer ?
#
loop_
_entity_poly.entity_id
_entity_poly.type
_entity_poly.pdbx_seq_one_letter_code
_entity_poly.pdbx_strand_id
1 'polypeptide(L)'
;MTAGPGASPDVVTGSIRLLAERGWEATTVDQLAQAAGVSRATFFRRYGSKEDIVFADHAATLRRLEELLARTDQDPATVLRTGVLLVFRHHLDHRERTLARHALLRQVPQLRDRELITSHRYERVFRAWLRTALPPGPHRETLATALSAAAVAVHNAALRAWLRAPGTDPTEELDARTARLARTLIAGLGNGGGGAHGGEGRAAADLRPHGGPGGAAAPGAAGGPAVVVTVLDPGAGTEEVLAAVRAALETAPGTRG
;
A
#
# COMPACT_ATOMS: atom_id res chain seq x y z
N MET A 1 -36.30 -8.41 -9.24
CA MET A 1 -36.09 -9.29 -8.08
C MET A 1 -35.94 -8.42 -6.84
N THR A 2 -37.02 -8.29 -6.08
CA THR A 2 -37.12 -7.51 -4.85
C THR A 2 -36.41 -8.24 -3.71
N ALA A 3 -35.38 -7.63 -3.13
CA ALA A 3 -34.68 -8.17 -1.96
C ALA A 3 -35.60 -8.09 -0.73
N GLY A 4 -35.91 -9.25 -0.12
CA GLY A 4 -36.70 -9.34 1.10
C GLY A 4 -35.96 -8.82 2.34
N PRO A 5 -36.68 -8.54 3.44
CA PRO A 5 -36.10 -7.95 4.65
C PRO A 5 -35.14 -8.93 5.35
N GLY A 6 -33.87 -8.50 5.47
CA GLY A 6 -32.93 -8.86 6.53
C GLY A 6 -32.65 -10.34 6.78
N ALA A 7 -31.89 -11.00 5.90
CA ALA A 7 -31.15 -12.19 6.33
C ALA A 7 -30.25 -11.81 7.50
N SER A 8 -30.33 -12.53 8.62
CA SER A 8 -29.44 -12.29 9.76
C SER A 8 -27.98 -12.34 9.27
N PRO A 9 -27.14 -11.37 9.66
CA PRO A 9 -25.75 -11.36 9.24
C PRO A 9 -25.10 -12.68 9.63
N ASP A 10 -24.16 -13.17 8.81
CA ASP A 10 -23.41 -14.37 9.15
C ASP A 10 -22.71 -14.19 10.51
N VAL A 11 -22.39 -15.30 11.18
CA VAL A 11 -21.86 -15.30 12.55
C VAL A 11 -20.64 -14.39 12.72
N VAL A 12 -19.75 -14.29 11.73
CA VAL A 12 -18.57 -13.43 11.80
C VAL A 12 -18.99 -11.96 11.76
N THR A 13 -19.83 -11.58 10.79
CA THR A 13 -20.33 -10.22 10.65
C THR A 13 -21.14 -9.78 11.88
N GLY A 14 -22.03 -10.63 12.38
CA GLY A 14 -22.80 -10.38 13.59
C GLY A 14 -21.93 -10.22 14.84
N SER A 15 -20.88 -11.05 14.98
CA SER A 15 -19.95 -10.94 16.11
C SER A 15 -19.14 -9.64 16.08
N ILE A 16 -18.64 -9.24 14.91
CA ILE A 16 -17.89 -7.98 14.76
C ILE A 16 -18.77 -6.78 15.10
N ARG A 17 -20.03 -6.78 14.65
CA ARG A 17 -21.01 -5.73 15.01
C ARG A 17 -21.27 -5.69 16.51
N LEU A 18 -21.53 -6.85 17.12
CA LEU A 18 -21.77 -6.95 18.55
C LEU A 18 -20.60 -6.40 19.38
N LEU A 19 -19.37 -6.71 18.97
CA LEU A 19 -18.14 -6.19 19.57
C LEU A 19 -18.01 -4.67 19.44
N ALA A 20 -18.39 -4.10 18.30
CA ALA A 20 -18.35 -2.65 18.07
C ALA A 20 -19.47 -1.91 18.82
N GLU A 21 -20.67 -2.50 18.90
CA GLU A 21 -21.87 -1.89 19.50
C GLU A 21 -21.85 -1.95 21.03
N ARG A 22 -21.46 -3.09 21.62
CA ARG A 22 -21.43 -3.27 23.09
C ARG A 22 -20.08 -2.95 23.72
N GLY A 23 -19.08 -2.68 22.89
CA GLY A 23 -17.70 -2.43 23.31
C GLY A 23 -16.89 -3.72 23.39
N TRP A 24 -15.63 -3.60 22.98
CA TRP A 24 -14.67 -4.70 22.91
C TRP A 24 -14.56 -5.41 24.25
N GLU A 25 -14.13 -4.74 25.32
CA GLU A 25 -13.86 -5.38 26.62
C GLU A 25 -15.11 -5.92 27.31
N ALA A 26 -16.27 -5.26 27.13
CA ALA A 26 -17.51 -5.66 27.78
C ALA A 26 -18.16 -6.91 27.15
N THR A 27 -17.74 -7.29 25.95
CA THR A 27 -18.34 -8.41 25.20
C THR A 27 -17.52 -9.69 25.37
N THR A 28 -18.15 -10.73 25.90
CA THR A 28 -17.50 -12.04 26.15
C THR A 28 -17.74 -13.03 25.02
N VAL A 29 -16.87 -14.04 24.91
CA VAL A 29 -17.06 -15.16 23.95
C VAL A 29 -18.38 -15.91 24.19
N ASP A 30 -18.86 -15.97 25.44
CA ASP A 30 -20.16 -16.58 25.74
C ASP A 30 -21.32 -15.80 25.12
N GLN A 31 -21.28 -14.48 25.21
CA GLN A 31 -22.29 -13.61 24.59
C GLN A 31 -22.24 -13.73 23.06
N LEU A 32 -21.04 -13.85 22.46
CA LEU A 32 -20.90 -14.11 21.03
C LEU A 32 -21.50 -15.48 20.65
N ALA A 33 -21.22 -16.52 21.42
CA ALA A 33 -21.76 -17.87 21.19
C ALA A 33 -23.28 -17.90 21.33
N GLN A 34 -23.82 -17.24 22.35
CA GLN A 34 -25.26 -17.07 22.56
C GLN A 34 -25.92 -16.34 21.38
N ALA A 35 -25.32 -15.23 20.92
CA ALA A 35 -25.81 -14.48 19.76
C ALA A 35 -25.76 -15.30 18.47
N ALA A 36 -24.77 -16.19 18.33
CA ALA A 36 -24.62 -17.10 17.21
C ALA A 36 -25.50 -18.37 17.31
N GLY A 37 -26.25 -18.56 18.40
CA GLY A 37 -27.11 -19.72 18.60
C GLY A 37 -26.35 -21.05 18.77
N VAL A 38 -25.10 -21.02 19.24
CA VAL A 38 -24.26 -22.21 19.43
C VAL A 38 -23.70 -22.29 20.86
N SER A 39 -23.31 -23.49 21.28
CA SER A 39 -22.62 -23.65 22.57
C SER A 39 -21.24 -22.97 22.54
N ARG A 40 -20.75 -22.52 23.71
CA ARG A 40 -19.39 -21.94 23.87
C ARG A 40 -18.31 -22.84 23.26
N ALA A 41 -18.39 -24.16 23.52
CA ALA A 41 -17.43 -25.13 23.00
C ALA A 41 -17.45 -25.21 21.46
N THR A 42 -18.63 -25.12 20.84
CA THR A 42 -18.76 -25.10 19.37
C THR A 42 -18.23 -23.81 18.77
N PHE A 43 -18.50 -22.68 19.41
CA PHE A 43 -17.99 -21.38 19.00
C PHE A 43 -16.46 -21.36 19.04
N PHE A 44 -15.87 -21.74 20.17
CA PHE A 44 -14.41 -21.75 20.34
C PHE A 44 -13.72 -22.69 19.35
N ARG A 45 -14.27 -23.89 19.12
CA ARG A 45 -13.74 -24.83 18.12
C ARG A 45 -13.72 -24.24 16.70
N ARG A 46 -14.73 -23.43 16.34
CA ARG A 46 -14.89 -22.92 14.98
C ARG A 46 -14.15 -21.61 14.74
N TYR A 47 -14.07 -20.75 15.76
CA TYR A 47 -13.60 -19.37 15.59
C TYR A 47 -12.46 -18.97 16.54
N GLY A 48 -12.13 -19.78 17.54
CA GLY A 48 -11.06 -19.48 18.49
C GLY A 48 -11.44 -18.35 19.46
N SER A 49 -10.53 -17.38 19.60
CA SER A 49 -10.69 -16.23 20.50
C SER A 49 -11.59 -15.13 19.92
N LYS A 50 -11.78 -14.06 20.72
CA LYS A 50 -12.49 -12.84 20.30
C LYS A 50 -11.76 -12.12 19.16
N GLU A 51 -10.44 -12.16 19.18
CA GLU A 51 -9.56 -11.65 18.12
C GLU A 51 -9.64 -12.52 16.87
N ASP A 52 -9.63 -13.84 17.04
CA ASP A 52 -9.63 -14.77 15.89
C ASP A 52 -10.91 -14.66 15.06
N ILE A 53 -12.08 -14.48 15.69
CA ILE A 53 -13.32 -14.31 14.93
C ILE A 53 -13.32 -13.06 14.05
N VAL A 54 -12.67 -11.96 14.49
CA VAL A 54 -12.58 -10.72 13.69
C VAL A 54 -11.86 -10.96 12.35
N PHE A 55 -10.94 -11.91 12.30
CA PHE A 55 -10.11 -12.23 11.13
C PHE A 55 -10.38 -13.63 10.54
N ALA A 56 -11.44 -14.32 10.98
CA ALA A 56 -11.67 -15.74 10.67
C ALA A 56 -11.73 -16.06 9.16
N ASP A 57 -12.18 -15.11 8.35
CA ASP A 57 -12.29 -15.24 6.90
C ASP A 57 -10.94 -15.16 6.16
N HIS A 58 -9.91 -14.55 6.77
CA HIS A 58 -8.62 -14.37 6.10
C HIS A 58 -7.87 -15.68 5.88
N ALA A 59 -8.04 -16.67 6.77
CA ALA A 59 -7.45 -17.99 6.57
C ALA A 59 -7.99 -18.68 5.31
N ALA A 60 -9.28 -18.52 5.01
CA ALA A 60 -9.87 -19.05 3.79
C ALA A 60 -9.41 -18.28 2.54
N THR A 61 -9.32 -16.95 2.64
CA THR A 61 -8.83 -16.11 1.54
C THR A 61 -7.36 -16.37 1.21
N LEU A 62 -6.51 -16.59 2.23
CA LEU A 62 -5.12 -17.01 2.03
C LEU A 62 -5.01 -18.34 1.30
N ARG A 63 -5.81 -19.35 1.68
CA ARG A 63 -5.83 -20.64 0.96
C ARG A 63 -6.24 -20.48 -0.50
N ARG A 64 -7.28 -19.69 -0.78
CA ARG A 64 -7.70 -19.40 -2.16
C ARG A 64 -6.60 -18.71 -2.97
N LEU A 65 -5.85 -17.81 -2.33
CA LEU A 65 -4.70 -17.17 -2.95
C LEU A 65 -3.61 -18.20 -3.25
N GLU A 66 -3.22 -19.03 -2.28
CA GLU A 66 -2.22 -20.10 -2.48
C GLU A 66 -2.61 -21.05 -3.62
N GLU A 67 -3.88 -21.49 -3.66
CA GLU A 67 -4.40 -22.31 -4.75
C GLU A 67 -4.37 -21.59 -6.10
N LEU A 68 -4.66 -20.29 -6.14
CA LEU A 68 -4.56 -19.50 -7.37
C LEU A 68 -3.12 -19.42 -7.87
N LEU A 69 -2.18 -19.13 -6.96
CA LEU A 69 -0.77 -18.98 -7.28
C LEU A 69 -0.12 -20.31 -7.72
N ALA A 70 -0.63 -21.46 -7.25
CA ALA A 70 -0.12 -22.78 -7.60
C ALA A 70 -0.56 -23.31 -8.98
N ARG A 71 -1.63 -22.77 -9.57
CA ARG A 71 -2.33 -23.37 -10.73
C ARG A 71 -1.92 -22.83 -12.10
N THR A 72 -0.93 -21.95 -12.19
CA THR A 72 -0.79 -21.07 -13.35
C THR A 72 0.54 -21.23 -14.08
N ASP A 73 0.43 -21.45 -15.38
CA ASP A 73 1.47 -21.39 -16.41
C ASP A 73 1.56 -19.99 -17.06
N GLN A 74 0.82 -19.00 -16.50
CA GLN A 74 0.77 -17.65 -17.03
C GLN A 74 1.97 -16.81 -16.57
N ASP A 75 2.16 -15.68 -17.26
CA ASP A 75 3.15 -14.67 -16.88
C ASP A 75 2.99 -14.21 -15.41
N PRO A 76 4.08 -14.16 -14.61
CA PRO A 76 4.01 -13.76 -13.20
C PRO A 76 3.36 -12.40 -12.94
N ALA A 77 3.49 -11.41 -13.83
CA ALA A 77 2.83 -10.12 -13.61
C ALA A 77 1.30 -10.26 -13.69
N THR A 78 0.79 -11.11 -14.57
CA THR A 78 -0.64 -11.41 -14.71
C THR A 78 -1.18 -12.15 -13.49
N VAL A 79 -0.44 -13.13 -12.98
CA VAL A 79 -0.83 -13.90 -11.80
C VAL A 79 -0.83 -13.02 -10.55
N LEU A 80 0.19 -12.17 -10.37
CA LEU A 80 0.27 -11.21 -9.26
C LEU A 80 -0.95 -10.29 -9.24
N ARG A 81 -1.33 -9.72 -10.39
CA ARG A 81 -2.54 -8.89 -10.54
C ARG A 81 -3.79 -9.65 -10.13
N THR A 82 -3.96 -10.86 -10.66
CA THR A 82 -5.14 -11.70 -10.39
C THR A 82 -5.23 -12.04 -8.90
N GLY A 83 -4.10 -12.37 -8.26
CA GLY A 83 -4.04 -12.62 -6.82
C GLY A 83 -4.39 -11.38 -5.98
N VAL A 84 -3.86 -10.21 -6.32
CA VAL A 84 -4.17 -8.95 -5.64
C VAL A 84 -5.66 -8.62 -5.73
N LEU A 85 -6.26 -8.80 -6.93
CA LEU A 85 -7.68 -8.59 -7.15
C LEU A 85 -8.54 -9.62 -6.42
N LEU A 86 -8.12 -10.89 -6.33
CA LEU A 86 -8.83 -11.92 -5.56
C LEU A 86 -8.96 -11.51 -4.09
N VAL A 87 -7.85 -11.07 -3.49
CA VAL A 87 -7.86 -10.61 -2.09
C VAL A 87 -8.72 -9.36 -1.94
N PHE A 88 -8.68 -8.45 -2.91
CA PHE A 88 -9.48 -7.22 -2.86
C PHE A 88 -10.97 -7.47 -3.00
N ARG A 89 -11.38 -8.31 -3.95
CA ARG A 89 -12.79 -8.67 -4.18
C ARG A 89 -13.42 -9.31 -2.95
N HIS A 90 -12.65 -10.04 -2.15
CA HIS A 90 -13.13 -10.55 -0.86
C HIS A 90 -13.69 -9.45 0.05
N HIS A 91 -13.10 -8.24 0.04
CA HIS A 91 -13.62 -7.09 0.78
C HIS A 91 -14.93 -6.55 0.20
N LEU A 92 -15.07 -6.55 -1.12
CA LEU A 92 -16.26 -6.09 -1.83
C LEU A 92 -17.43 -7.06 -1.62
N ASP A 93 -17.18 -8.35 -1.80
CA ASP A 93 -18.17 -9.43 -1.61
C ASP A 93 -18.69 -9.47 -0.17
N HIS A 94 -17.84 -9.10 0.80
CA HIS A 94 -18.18 -9.05 2.22
C HIS A 94 -18.14 -7.62 2.75
N ARG A 95 -18.77 -6.69 2.01
CA ARG A 95 -18.79 -5.26 2.30
C ARG A 95 -19.16 -4.94 3.75
N GLU A 96 -20.29 -5.46 4.23
CA GLU A 96 -20.79 -5.19 5.59
C GLU A 96 -19.74 -5.60 6.64
N ARG A 97 -19.20 -6.82 6.50
CA ARG A 97 -18.14 -7.34 7.36
C ARG A 97 -16.89 -6.45 7.36
N THR A 98 -16.46 -6.02 6.18
CA THR A 98 -15.26 -5.19 6.03
C THR A 98 -15.45 -3.82 6.68
N LEU A 99 -16.61 -3.20 6.50
CA LEU A 99 -16.94 -1.92 7.14
C LEU A 99 -17.04 -2.04 8.66
N ALA A 100 -17.71 -3.09 9.15
CA ALA A 100 -17.82 -3.36 10.58
C ALA A 100 -16.44 -3.61 11.22
N ARG A 101 -15.59 -4.42 10.56
CA ARG A 101 -14.21 -4.67 11.01
C ARG A 101 -13.41 -3.38 11.05
N HIS A 102 -13.51 -2.55 10.01
CA HIS A 102 -12.80 -1.28 9.96
C HIS A 102 -13.24 -0.33 11.09
N ALA A 103 -14.53 -0.26 11.40
CA ALA A 103 -15.03 0.53 12.52
C ALA A 103 -14.46 0.03 13.87
N LEU A 104 -14.47 -1.29 14.10
CA LEU A 104 -13.92 -1.91 15.31
C LEU A 104 -12.41 -1.66 15.45
N LEU A 105 -11.64 -1.81 14.36
CA LEU A 105 -10.20 -1.55 14.33
C LEU A 105 -9.85 -0.10 14.70
N ARG A 106 -10.70 0.87 14.36
CA ARG A 106 -10.49 2.25 14.79
C ARG A 106 -10.67 2.44 16.30
N GLN A 107 -11.47 1.60 16.96
CA GLN A 107 -11.73 1.68 18.40
C GLN A 107 -10.73 0.89 19.23
N VAL A 108 -10.14 -0.18 18.68
CA VAL A 108 -9.33 -1.15 19.44
C VAL A 108 -7.89 -1.25 18.88
N PRO A 109 -6.89 -0.61 19.51
CA PRO A 109 -5.51 -0.60 19.03
C PRO A 109 -4.90 -1.99 18.83
N GLN A 110 -5.14 -2.92 19.76
CA GLN A 110 -4.61 -4.30 19.72
C GLN A 110 -5.03 -5.07 18.45
N LEU A 111 -6.21 -4.78 17.91
CA LEU A 111 -6.67 -5.40 16.66
C LEU A 111 -5.94 -4.85 15.44
N ARG A 112 -5.39 -3.63 15.50
CA ARG A 112 -4.57 -3.06 14.42
C ARG A 112 -3.24 -3.78 14.30
N ASP A 113 -2.63 -4.14 15.43
CA ASP A 113 -1.41 -4.96 15.44
C ASP A 113 -1.68 -6.33 14.81
N ARG A 114 -2.85 -6.91 15.10
CA ARG A 114 -3.30 -8.17 14.48
C ARG A 114 -3.57 -8.03 12.98
N GLU A 115 -4.09 -6.88 12.53
CA GLU A 115 -4.28 -6.58 11.11
C GLU A 115 -2.94 -6.51 10.37
N LEU A 116 -1.90 -5.92 10.97
CA LEU A 116 -0.55 -5.89 10.39
C LEU A 116 0.02 -7.30 10.22
N ILE A 117 -0.11 -8.14 11.26
CA ILE A 117 0.29 -9.56 11.19
C ILE A 117 -0.46 -10.28 10.06
N THR A 118 -1.76 -10.02 9.93
CA THR A 118 -2.60 -10.66 8.91
C THR A 118 -2.20 -10.21 7.51
N SER A 119 -1.95 -8.92 7.30
CA SER A 119 -1.46 -8.35 6.04
C SER A 119 -0.10 -8.95 5.65
N HIS A 120 0.80 -9.12 6.61
CA HIS A 120 2.12 -9.70 6.37
C HIS A 120 2.05 -11.18 5.92
N ARG A 121 1.00 -11.93 6.29
CA ARG A 121 0.80 -13.30 5.79
C ARG A 121 0.57 -13.33 4.27
N TYR A 122 -0.19 -12.38 3.72
CA TYR A 122 -0.38 -12.28 2.27
C TYR A 122 0.93 -11.95 1.55
N GLU A 123 1.70 -11.01 2.10
CA GLU A 123 3.01 -10.65 1.58
C GLU A 123 3.94 -11.88 1.50
N ARG A 124 3.97 -12.70 2.56
CA ARG A 124 4.75 -13.93 2.59
C ARG A 124 4.32 -14.93 1.51
N VAL A 125 3.02 -15.10 1.28
CA VAL A 125 2.48 -15.98 0.24
C VAL A 125 2.92 -15.50 -1.15
N PHE A 126 2.74 -14.21 -1.45
CA PHE A 126 3.20 -13.63 -2.72
C PHE A 126 4.72 -13.76 -2.89
N ARG A 127 5.50 -13.44 -1.85
CA ARG A 127 6.97 -13.53 -1.91
C ARG A 127 7.44 -14.94 -2.17
N ALA A 128 6.90 -15.93 -1.45
CA ALA A 128 7.27 -17.34 -1.61
C ALA A 128 7.01 -17.82 -3.05
N TRP A 129 5.85 -17.47 -3.60
CA TRP A 129 5.51 -17.79 -4.98
C TRP A 129 6.39 -17.04 -6.01
N LEU A 130 6.64 -15.73 -5.82
CA LEU A 130 7.48 -14.95 -6.73
C LEU A 130 8.93 -15.47 -6.82
N ARG A 131 9.46 -16.03 -5.73
CA ARG A 131 10.81 -16.64 -5.71
C ARG A 131 10.94 -17.81 -6.67
N THR A 132 9.86 -18.52 -6.98
CA THR A 132 9.85 -19.64 -7.92
C THR A 132 9.33 -19.23 -9.30
N ALA A 133 8.36 -18.32 -9.36
CA ALA A 133 7.71 -17.90 -10.60
C ALA A 133 8.57 -16.95 -11.46
N LEU A 134 9.42 -16.11 -10.85
CA LEU A 134 10.27 -15.19 -11.60
C LEU A 134 11.44 -15.92 -12.29
N PRO A 135 11.90 -15.46 -13.48
CA PRO A 135 13.07 -16.02 -14.14
C PRO A 135 14.32 -16.03 -13.25
N PRO A 136 15.25 -16.99 -13.43
CA PRO A 136 16.49 -17.02 -12.67
C PRO A 136 17.37 -15.84 -13.06
N GLY A 137 18.00 -15.22 -12.06
CA GLY A 137 18.87 -14.07 -12.27
C GLY A 137 19.36 -13.48 -10.95
N PRO A 138 20.40 -12.62 -11.00
CA PRO A 138 21.06 -12.08 -9.81
C PRO A 138 20.14 -11.25 -8.91
N HIS A 139 19.06 -10.68 -9.46
CA HIS A 139 18.12 -9.83 -8.74
C HIS A 139 16.79 -10.51 -8.38
N ARG A 140 16.64 -11.81 -8.65
CA ARG A 140 15.37 -12.54 -8.43
C ARG A 140 14.83 -12.35 -7.00
N GLU A 141 15.70 -12.47 -6.01
CA GLU A 141 15.30 -12.37 -4.59
C GLU A 141 14.81 -10.97 -4.22
N THR A 142 15.56 -9.95 -4.65
CA THR A 142 15.22 -8.54 -4.44
C THR A 142 13.92 -8.19 -5.16
N LEU A 143 13.73 -8.68 -6.40
CA LEU A 143 12.51 -8.51 -7.17
C LEU A 143 11.30 -9.15 -6.48
N ALA A 144 11.43 -10.41 -6.02
CA ALA A 144 10.35 -11.09 -5.32
C ALA A 144 9.94 -10.34 -4.03
N THR A 145 10.93 -9.87 -3.28
CA THR A 145 10.70 -9.04 -2.08
C THR A 145 10.01 -7.73 -2.43
N ALA A 146 10.55 -6.96 -3.36
CA ALA A 146 10.01 -5.65 -3.74
C ALA A 146 8.59 -5.75 -4.32
N LEU A 147 8.34 -6.70 -5.25
CA LEU A 147 7.03 -6.91 -5.84
C LEU A 147 6.00 -7.33 -4.80
N SER A 148 6.33 -8.25 -3.89
CA SER A 148 5.40 -8.70 -2.84
C SER A 148 5.01 -7.56 -1.89
N ALA A 149 5.99 -6.80 -1.39
CA ALA A 149 5.73 -5.68 -0.49
C ALA A 149 4.92 -4.58 -1.19
N ALA A 150 5.29 -4.22 -2.42
CA ALA A 150 4.60 -3.18 -3.16
C ALA A 150 3.19 -3.58 -3.60
N ALA A 151 2.95 -4.85 -3.94
CA ALA A 151 1.60 -5.35 -4.24
C ALA A 151 0.67 -5.22 -3.03
N VAL A 152 1.14 -5.60 -1.84
CA VAL A 152 0.39 -5.41 -0.57
C VAL A 152 0.19 -3.93 -0.27
N ALA A 153 1.19 -3.08 -0.52
CA ALA A 153 1.06 -1.64 -0.31
C ALA A 153 0.00 -0.99 -1.23
N VAL A 154 -0.02 -1.36 -2.52
CA VAL A 154 -1.02 -0.89 -3.49
C VAL A 154 -2.42 -1.38 -3.12
N HIS A 155 -2.55 -2.66 -2.75
CA HIS A 155 -3.80 -3.22 -2.22
C HIS A 155 -4.31 -2.42 -1.00
N ASN A 156 -3.46 -2.20 0.00
CA ASN A 156 -3.82 -1.47 1.22
C ASN A 156 -4.19 -0.01 0.93
N ALA A 157 -3.52 0.64 -0.02
CA ALA A 157 -3.86 2.00 -0.44
C ALA A 157 -5.26 2.06 -1.08
N ALA A 158 -5.57 1.10 -1.96
CA ALA A 158 -6.90 0.96 -2.55
C ALA A 158 -7.97 0.68 -1.49
N LEU A 159 -7.68 -0.22 -0.53
CA LEU A 159 -8.63 -0.59 0.51
C LEU A 159 -8.95 0.59 1.41
N ARG A 160 -7.93 1.35 1.83
CA ARG A 160 -8.12 2.58 2.62
C ARG A 160 -8.91 3.65 1.86
N ALA A 161 -8.69 3.79 0.55
CA ALA A 161 -9.45 4.73 -0.27
C ALA A 161 -10.93 4.32 -0.34
N TRP A 162 -11.18 3.04 -0.60
CA TRP A 162 -12.53 2.48 -0.62
C TRP A 162 -13.24 2.60 0.73
N LEU A 163 -12.56 2.32 1.85
CA LEU A 163 -13.13 2.45 3.20
C LEU A 163 -13.55 3.89 3.55
N ARG A 164 -12.92 4.91 2.96
CA ARG A 164 -13.32 6.32 3.12
C ARG A 164 -14.53 6.70 2.28
N ALA A 165 -14.68 6.08 1.11
CA ALA A 165 -15.78 6.36 0.18
C ALA A 165 -16.26 5.04 -0.44
N PRO A 166 -17.03 4.22 0.31
CA PRO A 166 -17.34 2.86 -0.13
C PRO A 166 -18.38 2.83 -1.25
N GLY A 167 -18.65 3.90 -1.98
CA GLY A 167 -19.64 3.92 -3.06
C GLY A 167 -19.14 3.39 -4.41
N THR A 168 -17.83 3.25 -4.58
CA THR A 168 -17.20 2.92 -5.88
C THR A 168 -16.49 1.57 -5.84
N ASP A 169 -16.42 0.88 -6.98
CA ASP A 169 -15.58 -0.32 -7.15
C ASP A 169 -14.20 0.12 -7.70
N PRO A 170 -13.11 -0.01 -6.92
CA PRO A 170 -11.78 0.41 -7.34
C PRO A 170 -10.99 -0.70 -8.04
N THR A 171 -11.60 -1.84 -8.39
CA THR A 171 -10.88 -3.01 -8.92
C THR A 171 -10.16 -2.73 -10.23
N GLU A 172 -10.75 -1.96 -11.14
CA GLU A 172 -10.11 -1.57 -12.41
C GLU A 172 -8.85 -0.72 -12.16
N GLU A 173 -8.97 0.30 -11.33
CA GLU A 173 -7.84 1.17 -10.96
C GLU A 173 -6.75 0.39 -10.20
N LEU A 174 -7.15 -0.53 -9.31
CA LEU A 174 -6.23 -1.41 -8.59
C LEU A 174 -5.48 -2.35 -9.55
N ASP A 175 -6.15 -2.90 -10.55
CA ASP A 175 -5.53 -3.73 -11.57
C ASP A 175 -4.50 -2.93 -12.38
N ALA A 176 -4.89 -1.74 -12.86
CA ALA A 176 -4.01 -0.85 -13.61
C ALA A 176 -2.76 -0.44 -12.82
N ARG A 177 -2.92 -0.10 -11.53
CA ARG A 177 -1.80 0.24 -10.63
C ARG A 177 -0.87 -0.94 -10.40
N THR A 178 -1.42 -2.12 -10.13
CA THR A 178 -0.64 -3.34 -9.94
C THR A 178 0.13 -3.71 -11.22
N ALA A 179 -0.51 -3.58 -12.39
CA ALA A 179 0.13 -3.83 -13.68
C ALA A 179 1.29 -2.87 -13.94
N ARG A 180 1.08 -1.57 -13.68
CA ARG A 180 2.14 -0.55 -13.83
C ARG A 180 3.31 -0.83 -12.88
N LEU A 181 3.02 -1.14 -11.61
CA LEU A 181 4.02 -1.49 -10.60
C LEU A 181 4.87 -2.68 -11.06
N ALA A 182 4.23 -3.77 -11.49
CA ALA A 182 4.93 -4.98 -11.91
C ALA A 182 5.86 -4.69 -13.09
N ARG A 183 5.37 -4.00 -14.13
CA ARG A 183 6.19 -3.59 -15.28
C ARG A 183 7.40 -2.75 -14.87
N THR A 184 7.20 -1.74 -14.02
CA THR A 184 8.28 -0.84 -13.61
C THR A 184 9.37 -1.57 -12.83
N LEU A 185 9.00 -2.42 -11.87
CA LEU A 185 9.99 -3.14 -11.05
C LEU A 185 10.73 -4.21 -11.87
N ILE A 186 10.01 -4.98 -12.69
CA ILE A 186 10.63 -6.02 -13.53
C ILE A 186 11.58 -5.39 -14.55
N ALA A 187 11.19 -4.30 -15.22
CA ALA A 187 12.07 -3.63 -16.19
C ALA A 187 13.28 -2.95 -15.52
N GLY A 188 13.07 -2.29 -14.38
CA GLY A 188 14.11 -1.51 -13.69
C GLY A 188 15.18 -2.35 -13.00
N LEU A 189 14.79 -3.49 -12.41
CA LEU A 189 15.71 -4.36 -11.67
C LEU A 189 16.08 -5.65 -12.44
N GLY A 190 15.31 -6.04 -13.46
CA GLY A 190 15.59 -7.21 -14.29
C GLY A 190 16.67 -6.98 -15.36
N ASN A 191 16.84 -5.74 -15.83
CA ASN A 191 17.74 -5.42 -16.94
C ASN A 191 19.09 -4.81 -16.49
N GLY A 192 19.33 -4.66 -15.18
CA GLY A 192 20.52 -3.99 -14.64
C GLY A 192 21.83 -4.80 -14.65
N GLY A 193 21.87 -5.96 -15.32
CA GLY A 193 22.98 -6.92 -15.24
C GLY A 193 23.95 -6.97 -16.43
N GLY A 194 23.86 -6.07 -17.42
CA GLY A 194 24.70 -6.12 -18.62
C GLY A 194 25.03 -4.74 -19.18
N GLY A 195 25.99 -4.06 -18.55
CA GLY A 195 26.40 -2.73 -19.01
C GLY A 195 27.46 -2.06 -18.16
N ALA A 196 28.49 -2.81 -17.74
CA ALA A 196 29.74 -2.21 -17.29
C ALA A 196 30.85 -2.62 -18.25
N HIS A 197 31.06 -1.81 -19.30
CA HIS A 197 32.38 -1.37 -19.79
C HIS A 197 32.27 -0.49 -21.06
N GLY A 198 32.92 0.68 -20.99
CA GLY A 198 33.50 1.38 -22.14
C GLY A 198 32.62 2.43 -22.83
N GLY A 199 32.70 3.69 -22.40
CA GLY A 199 32.08 4.79 -23.13
C GLY A 199 32.22 6.12 -22.41
N GLU A 200 33.43 6.68 -22.43
CA GLU A 200 33.64 8.09 -22.14
C GLU A 200 32.80 8.96 -23.09
N GLY A 201 32.05 9.91 -22.51
CA GLY A 201 31.81 11.25 -23.07
C GLY A 201 31.02 11.40 -24.38
N ARG A 202 29.92 12.17 -24.28
CA ARG A 202 29.13 12.85 -25.34
C ARG A 202 27.99 12.01 -25.95
N ALA A 203 26.75 12.48 -26.12
CA ALA A 203 26.09 13.74 -25.81
C ALA A 203 24.56 13.51 -25.84
N ALA A 204 23.82 14.27 -25.03
CA ALA A 204 22.43 14.61 -25.30
C ALA A 204 22.24 16.09 -24.98
N ALA A 205 22.74 16.93 -25.89
CA ALA A 205 22.31 18.30 -26.05
C ALA A 205 21.39 18.33 -27.28
N ASP A 206 20.10 18.58 -27.07
CA ASP A 206 19.32 19.56 -27.84
C ASP A 206 17.83 19.48 -27.49
N LEU A 207 17.43 20.32 -26.54
CA LEU A 207 16.19 21.09 -26.62
C LEU A 207 16.54 22.51 -26.12
N ARG A 208 16.79 23.41 -27.07
CA ARG A 208 17.09 24.83 -26.81
C ARG A 208 15.81 25.67 -26.85
N PRO A 209 15.73 26.76 -26.06
CA PRO A 209 15.09 27.99 -26.52
C PRO A 209 16.15 29.02 -26.92
N HIS A 210 15.86 29.69 -28.04
CA HIS A 210 16.67 30.72 -28.68
C HIS A 210 16.99 31.92 -27.77
N GLY A 211 18.20 32.46 -27.93
CA GLY A 211 18.56 33.78 -27.42
C GLY A 211 18.11 34.91 -28.36
N GLY A 212 17.85 36.08 -27.76
CA GLY A 212 17.68 37.36 -28.45
C GLY A 212 17.28 38.46 -27.45
N PRO A 213 17.94 39.64 -27.46
CA PRO A 213 17.83 40.64 -26.40
C PRO A 213 16.63 41.56 -26.62
N GLY A 214 15.98 42.00 -25.54
CA GLY A 214 14.92 43.00 -25.64
C GLY A 214 14.21 43.16 -24.31
N GLY A 215 14.55 44.22 -23.60
CA GLY A 215 13.94 44.56 -22.34
C GLY A 215 12.44 44.85 -22.46
N ALA A 216 11.73 44.56 -21.38
CA ALA A 216 10.77 45.46 -20.77
C ALA A 216 10.28 44.79 -19.48
N ALA A 217 10.38 45.52 -18.38
CA ALA A 217 9.88 45.13 -17.08
C ALA A 217 8.36 44.87 -17.10
N ALA A 218 7.90 43.94 -16.26
CA ALA A 218 6.57 43.98 -15.70
C ALA A 218 6.70 43.97 -14.16
N PRO A 219 6.12 44.94 -13.44
CA PRO A 219 6.30 45.11 -12.01
C PRO A 219 5.28 44.31 -11.21
N GLY A 220 5.66 43.93 -9.98
CA GLY A 220 4.72 43.73 -8.88
C GLY A 220 4.60 42.31 -8.35
N ALA A 221 5.34 42.03 -7.27
CA ALA A 221 4.78 41.57 -5.99
C ALA A 221 5.93 41.37 -4.99
N ALA A 222 6.03 42.29 -4.06
CA ALA A 222 6.97 42.26 -2.95
C ALA A 222 6.57 41.18 -1.92
N GLY A 223 7.58 40.53 -1.31
CA GLY A 223 7.47 40.02 0.07
C GLY A 223 7.28 38.52 0.32
N GLY A 224 7.85 37.63 -0.50
CA GLY A 224 7.91 36.18 -0.21
C GLY A 224 9.29 35.74 0.35
N PRO A 225 9.37 34.64 1.13
CA PRO A 225 10.64 34.13 1.62
C PRO A 225 11.57 33.73 0.46
N ALA A 226 12.79 34.28 0.45
CA ALA A 226 13.80 33.96 -0.56
C ALA A 226 14.50 32.64 -0.19
N VAL A 227 14.53 31.70 -1.13
CA VAL A 227 15.28 30.44 -0.97
C VAL A 227 16.66 30.62 -1.60
N VAL A 228 17.70 30.46 -0.78
CA VAL A 228 19.10 30.54 -1.21
C VAL A 228 19.72 29.15 -1.11
N VAL A 229 20.32 28.69 -2.20
CA VAL A 229 20.97 27.37 -2.27
C VAL A 229 22.47 27.58 -2.39
N THR A 230 23.24 27.03 -1.45
CA THR A 230 24.70 26.96 -1.51
C THR A 230 25.14 25.49 -1.45
N VAL A 231 26.24 25.16 -2.12
CA VAL A 231 26.79 23.80 -2.19
C VAL A 231 28.14 23.81 -1.49
N LEU A 232 28.31 22.88 -0.55
CA LEU A 232 29.50 22.73 0.28
C LEU A 232 30.02 21.30 0.17
N ASP A 233 31.33 21.13 0.39
CA ASP A 233 31.95 19.81 0.38
C ASP A 233 31.51 18.96 1.59
N PRO A 234 31.47 17.61 1.44
CA PRO A 234 31.13 16.72 2.54
C PRO A 234 32.18 16.82 3.64
N GLY A 235 31.82 17.41 4.78
CA GLY A 235 32.72 17.63 5.92
C GLY A 235 32.91 19.10 6.32
N ALA A 236 32.27 20.03 5.62
CA ALA A 236 32.32 21.46 5.96
C ALA A 236 31.91 21.72 7.41
N GLY A 237 32.72 22.50 8.11
CA GLY A 237 32.48 22.87 9.51
C GLY A 237 31.37 23.90 9.65
N THR A 238 30.81 24.04 10.86
CA THR A 238 29.70 24.97 11.14
C THR A 238 30.00 26.42 10.76
N GLU A 239 31.25 26.89 10.92
CA GLU A 239 31.64 28.25 10.54
C GLU A 239 31.66 28.46 9.01
N GLU A 240 32.07 27.45 8.24
CA GLU A 240 32.07 27.50 6.77
C GLU A 240 30.65 27.52 6.21
N VAL A 241 29.75 26.72 6.80
CA VAL A 241 28.33 26.72 6.48
C VAL A 241 27.73 28.11 6.72
N LEU A 242 28.02 28.73 7.87
CA LEU A 242 27.51 30.06 8.21
C LEU A 242 28.07 31.17 7.30
N ALA A 243 29.35 31.08 6.93
CA ALA A 243 29.97 32.02 5.99
C ALA A 243 29.35 31.92 4.59
N ALA A 244 29.13 30.69 4.09
CA ALA A 244 28.54 30.44 2.78
C ALA A 244 27.09 30.92 2.70
N VAL A 245 26.29 30.71 3.74
CA VAL A 245 24.91 31.23 3.82
C VAL A 245 24.91 32.76 3.86
N ARG A 246 25.81 33.39 4.62
CA ARG A 246 25.91 34.86 4.70
C ARG A 246 26.28 35.49 3.36
N ALA A 247 27.29 34.97 2.68
CA ALA A 247 27.70 35.47 1.37
C ALA A 247 26.59 35.31 0.32
N ALA A 248 25.84 34.21 0.39
CA ALA A 248 24.72 33.96 -0.52
C ALA A 248 23.50 34.86 -0.24
N LEU A 249 23.32 35.33 1.00
CA LEU A 249 22.32 36.34 1.36
C LEU A 249 22.76 37.77 0.99
N GLU A 250 24.06 38.07 1.01
CA GLU A 250 24.62 39.37 0.62
C GLU A 250 24.64 39.57 -0.91
N THR A 251 24.81 38.48 -1.66
CA THR A 251 24.74 38.46 -3.13
C THR A 251 23.33 38.30 -3.66
N ALA A 252 22.36 37.93 -2.80
CA ALA A 252 20.96 38.01 -3.15
C ALA A 252 20.60 39.49 -3.40
N PRO A 253 20.04 39.84 -4.56
CA PRO A 253 19.67 41.23 -4.85
C PRO A 253 18.55 41.65 -3.89
N GLY A 254 18.94 42.31 -2.80
CA GLY A 254 18.02 42.93 -1.87
C GLY A 254 17.41 44.16 -2.49
N THR A 255 16.08 44.16 -2.58
CA THR A 255 15.23 45.24 -2.12
C THR A 255 15.91 46.07 -1.03
N ARG A 256 16.70 47.08 -1.42
CA ARG A 256 16.97 48.25 -0.60
C ARG A 256 15.86 49.25 -0.91
N GLY A 257 15.28 49.80 0.16
CA GLY A 257 14.05 50.60 0.15
C GLY A 257 14.05 51.81 -0.78
#